data_AF-A0A7S4V203-F1
#
_entry.id   AF-A0A7S4V203-F1
#
_cell.length_a   1.000
_cell.length_b   1.000
_cell.length_c   1.000
_cell.angle_alpha   90.00
_cell.angle_beta   90.00
_cell.angle_gamma   90.00
#
_symmetry.space_group_name_H-M   'P 1'
#
loop_
_entity.id
_entity.type
_entity.pdbx_description
1 polymer ?
#
loop_
_entity_poly.entity_id
_entity_poly.type
_entity_poly.pdbx_seq_one_letter_code
_entity_poly.pdbx_strand_id
1 'polypeptide(L)'
;GKPLVRVAAPCSPQQQHLSGLWVGEARPAPGLEADVPVNPIKWALSLAREGPVTAFGAGFFDDSADVPGQPVLHFSLRGKWDAEAGTVELTKVYDSALVPADMLVHYQGRVSLSEGRPALTGTWRNTLHETHGAFACRLMEET
;
A
#
# COMPACT_ATOMS: atom_id res chain seq x y z
N GLY A 1 -18.21 33.13 2.08
CA GLY A 1 -18.85 31.87 1.64
C GLY A 1 -17.94 30.72 2.01
N LYS A 2 -18.47 29.66 2.64
CA LYS A 2 -17.67 28.46 2.96
C LYS A 2 -17.28 27.74 1.65
N PRO A 3 -16.04 27.24 1.52
CA PRO A 3 -15.64 26.48 0.34
C PRO A 3 -16.35 25.13 0.31
N LEU A 4 -16.93 24.81 -0.84
CA LEU A 4 -17.52 23.50 -1.14
C LEU A 4 -16.40 22.47 -1.25
N VAL A 5 -16.36 21.53 -0.31
CA VAL A 5 -15.57 20.31 -0.45
C VAL A 5 -16.18 19.50 -1.58
N ARG A 6 -15.53 19.49 -2.75
CA ARG A 6 -15.88 18.56 -3.83
C ARG A 6 -15.53 17.15 -3.39
N VAL A 7 -16.55 16.36 -3.06
CA VAL A 7 -16.43 14.91 -3.04
C VAL A 7 -16.07 14.49 -4.46
N ALA A 8 -14.92 13.84 -4.63
CA ALA A 8 -14.48 13.37 -5.93
C ALA A 8 -15.52 12.42 -6.54
N ALA A 9 -15.73 12.54 -7.85
CA ALA A 9 -16.54 11.57 -8.59
C ALA A 9 -15.90 10.18 -8.47
N PRO A 10 -16.70 9.09 -8.38
CA PRO A 10 -16.16 7.75 -8.41
C PRO A 10 -15.35 7.53 -9.68
N CYS A 11 -14.34 6.66 -9.59
CA CYS A 11 -13.55 6.18 -10.72
C CYS A 11 -14.50 5.85 -11.90
N SER A 12 -14.17 6.28 -13.12
CA SER A 12 -15.08 6.15 -14.25
C SER A 12 -15.56 4.70 -14.39
N PRO A 13 -16.85 4.45 -14.68
CA PRO A 13 -17.40 3.08 -14.77
C PRO A 13 -16.73 2.18 -15.82
N GLN A 14 -15.82 2.72 -16.63
CA GLN A 14 -15.08 2.02 -17.68
C GLN A 14 -13.69 1.54 -17.23
N GLN A 15 -13.17 2.03 -16.12
CA GLN A 15 -11.80 1.72 -15.70
C GLN A 15 -11.77 0.40 -14.91
N GLN A 16 -11.57 -0.69 -15.66
CA GLN A 16 -11.60 -2.08 -15.14
C GLN A 16 -10.49 -2.39 -14.12
N HIS A 17 -9.42 -1.61 -14.13
CA HIS A 17 -8.29 -1.77 -13.22
C HIS A 17 -7.54 -0.46 -12.98
N LEU A 18 -6.82 -0.40 -11.85
CA LEU A 18 -5.83 0.61 -11.50
C LEU A 18 -4.49 -0.10 -11.33
N SER A 19 -3.63 0.00 -12.33
CA SER A 19 -2.36 -0.73 -12.38
C SER A 19 -1.20 0.22 -12.68
N GLY A 20 -0.05 -0.05 -12.07
CA GLY A 20 1.19 0.66 -12.35
C GLY A 20 2.06 0.79 -11.11
N LEU A 21 2.93 1.80 -11.11
CA LEU A 21 3.80 2.10 -9.99
C LEU A 21 3.09 3.04 -9.01
N TRP A 22 2.93 2.60 -7.77
CA TRP A 22 2.40 3.40 -6.67
C TRP A 22 3.54 3.91 -5.81
N VAL A 23 3.58 5.23 -5.60
CA VAL A 23 4.66 5.90 -4.86
C VAL A 23 4.11 6.70 -3.70
N GLY A 24 4.77 6.61 -2.55
CA GLY A 24 4.39 7.35 -1.35
C GLY A 24 5.19 6.89 -0.13
N GLU A 25 4.54 6.80 1.02
CA GLU A 25 5.18 6.46 2.28
C GLU A 25 4.23 5.81 3.29
N ALA A 26 4.79 4.97 4.16
CA ALA A 26 4.18 4.42 5.35
C ALA A 26 4.87 5.02 6.57
N ARG A 27 4.12 5.81 7.34
CA ARG A 27 4.59 6.47 8.54
C ARG A 27 4.18 5.68 9.78
N PRO A 28 5.05 5.53 10.78
CA PRO A 28 4.70 4.96 12.08
C PRO A 28 3.64 5.79 12.81
N ALA A 29 2.91 5.15 13.72
CA ALA A 29 2.01 5.83 14.64
C ALA A 29 2.78 6.69 15.66
N PRO A 30 2.13 7.71 16.27
CA PRO A 30 2.75 8.49 17.33
C PRO A 30 3.29 7.64 18.47
N GLY A 31 4.54 7.89 18.87
CA GLY A 31 5.26 7.14 19.89
C GLY A 31 6.12 5.98 19.36
N LEU A 32 6.05 5.65 18.07
CA LEU A 32 6.86 4.61 17.42
C LEU A 32 7.97 5.18 16.53
N GLU A 33 8.08 6.51 16.38
CA GLU A 33 8.97 7.16 15.40
C GLU A 33 10.46 6.94 15.68
N ALA A 34 10.83 6.65 16.93
CA ALA A 34 12.21 6.39 17.31
C ALA A 34 12.68 4.99 16.86
N ASP A 35 11.76 4.02 16.81
CA ASP A 35 12.07 2.61 16.60
C ASP A 35 11.65 2.12 15.20
N VAL A 36 10.71 2.83 14.56
CA VAL A 36 10.16 2.45 13.26
C VAL A 36 10.38 3.61 12.29
N PRO A 37 11.19 3.45 11.24
CA PRO A 37 11.42 4.51 10.27
C PRO A 37 10.18 4.74 9.39
N VAL A 38 10.13 5.92 8.76
CA VAL A 38 9.21 6.16 7.65
C VAL A 38 9.66 5.31 6.46
N ASN A 39 8.81 4.39 6.03
CA ASN A 39 9.11 3.45 4.97
C ASN A 39 8.61 3.98 3.62
N PRO A 40 9.46 4.10 2.59
CA PRO A 40 8.99 4.50 1.27
C PRO A 40 8.06 3.43 0.69
N ILE A 41 7.00 3.88 0.04
CA ILE A 41 6.14 3.02 -0.79
C ILE A 41 6.63 3.17 -2.22
N LYS A 42 7.04 2.04 -2.81
CA LYS A 42 7.32 1.85 -4.23
C LYS A 42 6.76 0.49 -4.62
N TRP A 43 5.49 0.45 -5.02
CA TRP A 43 4.78 -0.80 -5.29
C TRP A 43 4.38 -0.89 -6.75
N ALA A 44 4.77 -1.97 -7.42
CA ALA A 44 4.10 -2.38 -8.64
C ALA A 44 2.80 -3.08 -8.20
N LEU A 45 1.67 -2.38 -8.29
CA LEU A 45 0.39 -2.84 -7.72
C LEU A 45 -0.73 -2.69 -8.75
N SER A 46 -1.52 -3.75 -8.86
CA SER A 46 -2.75 -3.80 -9.64
C SER A 46 -3.94 -3.98 -8.71
N LEU A 47 -4.94 -3.12 -8.89
CA LEU A 47 -6.28 -3.27 -8.34
C LEU A 47 -7.24 -3.55 -9.49
N ALA A 48 -7.81 -4.74 -9.55
CA ALA A 48 -8.74 -5.17 -10.61
C ALA A 48 -10.16 -5.23 -10.05
N ARG A 49 -11.16 -4.71 -10.78
CA ARG A 49 -12.56 -4.71 -10.30
C ARG A 49 -13.14 -6.12 -10.19
N GLU A 50 -12.69 -7.04 -11.03
CA GLU A 50 -13.26 -8.38 -11.18
C GLU A 50 -12.16 -9.46 -11.12
N GLY A 51 -12.56 -10.67 -10.77
CA GLY A 51 -11.69 -11.85 -10.73
C GLY A 51 -11.52 -12.45 -9.33
N PRO A 52 -10.86 -13.62 -9.23
CA PRO A 52 -10.64 -14.31 -7.96
C PRO A 52 -9.64 -13.59 -7.04
N VAL A 53 -8.80 -12.71 -7.60
CA VAL A 53 -7.86 -11.85 -6.88
C VAL A 53 -8.01 -10.44 -7.43
N THR A 54 -8.42 -9.51 -6.60
CA THR A 54 -8.73 -8.13 -7.01
C THR A 54 -7.68 -7.12 -6.56
N ALA A 55 -6.69 -7.53 -5.76
CA ALA A 55 -5.52 -6.72 -5.46
C ALA A 55 -4.25 -7.58 -5.36
N PHE A 56 -3.25 -7.27 -6.16
CA PHE A 56 -1.97 -8.00 -6.19
C PHE A 56 -0.83 -7.11 -6.67
N GLY A 57 0.36 -7.35 -6.14
CA GLY A 57 1.52 -6.55 -6.49
C GLY A 57 2.81 -7.04 -5.84
N ALA A 58 3.85 -6.23 -5.96
CA ALA A 58 5.15 -6.48 -5.37
C ALA A 58 5.92 -5.19 -5.16
N GLY A 59 7.02 -5.29 -4.41
CA GLY A 59 7.99 -4.22 -4.25
C GLY A 59 9.26 -4.74 -3.59
N PHE A 60 10.13 -3.82 -3.21
CA PHE A 60 11.36 -4.14 -2.50
C PHE A 60 11.73 -3.03 -1.50
N PHE A 61 12.55 -3.37 -0.52
CA PHE A 61 13.26 -2.44 0.36
C PHE A 61 14.75 -2.51 0.06
N ASP A 62 15.38 -1.36 -0.12
CA ASP A 62 16.82 -1.16 -0.35
C ASP A 62 17.61 -0.93 0.94
N ASP A 63 16.93 -0.87 2.09
CA ASP A 63 17.54 -0.74 3.42
C ASP A 63 17.07 -1.87 4.35
N SER A 64 17.53 -3.07 4.04
CA SER A 64 17.24 -4.28 4.78
C SER A 64 18.07 -4.43 6.05
N ALA A 65 18.62 -3.36 6.63
CA ALA A 65 19.74 -3.40 7.60
C ALA A 65 19.68 -4.52 8.66
N ASP A 66 18.46 -4.96 9.01
CA ASP A 66 18.15 -6.03 9.96
C ASP A 66 18.20 -7.47 9.43
N VAL A 67 18.36 -7.71 8.11
CA VAL A 67 18.43 -9.05 7.50
C VAL A 67 19.83 -9.32 6.92
N PRO A 68 20.65 -10.15 7.61
CA PRO A 68 22.02 -10.41 7.20
C PRO A 68 22.14 -10.94 5.77
N GLY A 69 23.00 -10.29 4.97
CA GLY A 69 23.35 -10.74 3.61
C GLY A 69 22.29 -10.46 2.53
N GLN A 70 21.24 -9.69 2.82
CA GLN A 70 20.17 -9.40 1.86
C GLN A 70 19.97 -7.90 1.62
N PRO A 71 20.89 -7.20 0.93
CA PRO A 71 20.85 -5.74 0.77
C PRO A 71 19.56 -5.21 0.10
N VAL A 72 18.78 -6.10 -0.52
CA VAL A 72 17.45 -5.82 -1.03
C VAL A 72 16.48 -6.90 -0.56
N LEU A 73 15.41 -6.50 0.13
CA LEU A 73 14.32 -7.38 0.54
C LEU A 73 13.13 -7.22 -0.39
N HIS A 74 12.82 -8.27 -1.15
CA HIS A 74 11.64 -8.31 -2.00
C HIS A 74 10.41 -8.73 -1.19
N PHE A 75 9.23 -8.29 -1.64
CA PHE A 75 7.96 -8.72 -1.07
C PHE A 75 6.87 -8.76 -2.12
N SER A 76 5.86 -9.59 -1.85
CA SER A 76 4.60 -9.61 -2.58
C SER A 76 3.50 -8.92 -1.77
N LEU A 77 2.54 -8.35 -2.48
CA LEU A 77 1.29 -7.82 -1.95
C LEU A 77 0.15 -8.67 -2.50
N ARG A 78 -0.75 -9.11 -1.62
CA ARG A 78 -1.95 -9.86 -2.00
C ARG A 78 -3.14 -9.40 -1.18
N GLY A 79 -4.30 -9.32 -1.81
CA GLY A 79 -5.53 -9.07 -1.09
C GLY A 79 -6.71 -8.78 -2.00
N LYS A 80 -7.54 -7.83 -1.58
CA LYS A 80 -8.83 -7.56 -2.20
C LYS A 80 -9.04 -6.06 -2.38
N TRP A 81 -9.67 -5.72 -3.49
CA TRP A 81 -10.24 -4.40 -3.73
C TRP A 81 -11.75 -4.55 -3.93
N ASP A 82 -12.51 -3.81 -3.15
CA ASP A 82 -13.92 -3.53 -3.40
C ASP A 82 -14.01 -2.19 -4.12
N ALA A 83 -14.26 -2.24 -5.43
CA ALA A 83 -14.31 -1.04 -6.27
C ALA A 83 -15.57 -0.19 -6.05
N GLU A 84 -16.63 -0.74 -5.43
CA GLU A 84 -17.86 -0.02 -5.12
C GLU A 84 -17.71 0.73 -3.80
N ALA A 85 -17.24 0.05 -2.75
CA ALA A 85 -16.95 0.67 -1.45
C ALA A 85 -15.65 1.51 -1.46
N GLY A 86 -14.82 1.31 -2.49
CA GLY A 86 -13.49 1.91 -2.65
C GLY A 86 -12.47 1.38 -1.66
N THR A 87 -12.72 0.26 -0.96
CA THR A 87 -11.87 -0.25 0.11
C THR A 87 -10.85 -1.27 -0.40
N VAL A 88 -9.64 -1.24 0.15
CA VAL A 88 -8.55 -2.13 -0.23
C VAL A 88 -7.98 -2.78 1.03
N GLU A 89 -7.78 -4.09 0.96
CA GLU A 89 -7.05 -4.87 1.94
C GLU A 89 -5.84 -5.49 1.25
N LEU A 90 -4.65 -5.33 1.83
CA LEU A 90 -3.43 -5.97 1.34
C LEU A 90 -2.70 -6.65 2.49
N THR A 91 -2.07 -7.77 2.19
CA THR A 91 -1.07 -8.42 3.04
C THR A 91 0.25 -8.43 2.31
N LYS A 92 1.27 -7.85 2.93
CA LYS A 92 2.65 -7.92 2.50
C LYS A 92 3.31 -9.17 3.06
N VAL A 93 3.96 -9.91 2.19
CA VAL A 93 4.72 -11.13 2.51
C VAL A 93 6.12 -10.97 1.95
N TYR A 94 7.13 -11.04 2.81
CA TYR A 94 8.52 -10.97 2.38
C TYR A 94 8.93 -12.25 1.66
N ASP A 95 9.71 -12.10 0.59
CA ASP A 95 10.29 -13.20 -0.17
C ASP A 95 11.70 -13.50 0.34
N SER A 96 11.77 -14.03 1.57
CA SER A 96 13.03 -14.39 2.22
C SER A 96 12.82 -15.45 3.28
N ALA A 97 13.63 -16.51 3.25
CA ALA A 97 13.65 -17.54 4.29
C ALA A 97 14.22 -17.05 5.63
N LEU A 98 14.91 -15.89 5.63
CA LEU A 98 15.45 -15.26 6.84
C LEU A 98 14.40 -14.44 7.59
N VAL A 99 13.29 -14.13 6.92
CA VAL A 99 12.16 -13.43 7.52
C VAL A 99 11.14 -14.46 8.01
N PRO A 100 10.71 -14.40 9.29
CA PRO A 100 9.68 -15.31 9.78
C PRO A 100 8.42 -15.27 8.92
N ALA A 101 7.85 -16.44 8.58
CA ALA A 101 6.71 -16.53 7.69
C ALA A 101 5.44 -15.86 8.24
N ASP A 102 5.37 -15.68 9.56
CA ASP A 102 4.33 -14.96 10.30
C ASP A 102 4.59 -13.46 10.43
N MET A 103 5.74 -12.95 9.95
CA MET A 103 6.03 -11.52 9.85
C MET A 103 5.26 -10.89 8.68
N LEU A 104 3.95 -10.81 8.85
CA LEU A 104 3.02 -10.22 7.90
C LEU A 104 2.75 -8.75 8.24
N VAL A 105 2.68 -7.91 7.21
CA VAL A 105 2.18 -6.53 7.34
C VAL A 105 0.85 -6.42 6.64
N HIS A 106 -0.19 -6.08 7.39
CA HIS A 106 -1.54 -5.90 6.88
C HIS A 106 -1.79 -4.42 6.62
N TYR A 107 -2.40 -4.10 5.49
CA TYR A 107 -2.81 -2.77 5.10
C TYR A 107 -4.32 -2.75 4.90
N GLN A 108 -4.96 -1.70 5.41
CA GLN A 108 -6.37 -1.41 5.17
C GLN A 108 -6.47 0.04 4.68
N GLY A 109 -7.06 0.25 3.52
CA GLY A 109 -7.11 1.57 2.91
C GLY A 109 -8.32 1.82 2.04
N ARG A 110 -8.35 3.01 1.47
CA ARG A 110 -9.39 3.46 0.55
C ARG A 110 -8.77 4.12 -0.67
N VAL A 111 -9.25 3.72 -1.84
CA VAL A 111 -8.94 4.38 -3.11
C VAL A 111 -9.76 5.68 -3.19
N SER A 112 -9.09 6.76 -3.57
CA SER A 112 -9.68 8.06 -3.82
C SER A 112 -9.01 8.72 -5.03
N LEU A 113 -9.55 9.85 -5.47
CA LEU A 113 -8.87 10.70 -6.44
C LEU A 113 -8.24 11.89 -5.71
N SER A 114 -6.93 12.06 -5.88
CA SER A 114 -6.17 13.21 -5.37
C SER A 114 -5.49 13.88 -6.57
N GLU A 115 -5.77 15.16 -6.78
CA GLU A 115 -5.20 15.92 -7.91
C GLU A 115 -5.46 15.27 -9.29
N GLY A 116 -6.61 14.60 -9.43
CA GLY A 116 -6.98 13.89 -10.67
C GLY A 116 -6.34 12.51 -10.83
N ARG A 117 -5.51 12.07 -9.88
CA ARG A 117 -4.83 10.76 -9.92
C ARG A 117 -5.38 9.81 -8.86
N PRO A 118 -5.43 8.49 -9.13
CA PRO A 118 -5.72 7.50 -8.10
C PRO A 118 -4.73 7.60 -6.94
N ALA A 119 -5.26 7.65 -5.73
CA ALA A 119 -4.52 7.65 -4.49
C ALA A 119 -5.07 6.57 -3.57
N LEU A 120 -4.20 5.91 -2.81
CA LEU A 120 -4.54 4.92 -1.82
C LEU A 120 -4.00 5.38 -0.47
N THR A 121 -4.89 5.56 0.50
CA THR A 121 -4.54 5.98 1.86
C THR A 121 -5.17 5.04 2.88
N GLY A 122 -4.54 4.89 4.04
CA GLY A 122 -5.04 3.98 5.05
C GLY A 122 -4.09 3.76 6.23
N THR A 123 -4.25 2.62 6.88
CA THR A 123 -3.43 2.17 7.99
C THR A 123 -2.70 0.89 7.67
N TRP A 124 -1.60 0.66 8.37
CA TRP A 124 -0.84 -0.58 8.30
C TRP A 124 -0.55 -1.12 9.70
N ARG A 125 -0.39 -2.44 9.82
CA ARG A 125 -0.05 -3.12 11.07
C ARG A 125 0.86 -4.32 10.82
N ASN A 126 1.94 -4.41 11.58
CA ASN A 126 2.79 -5.59 11.70
C ASN A 126 2.44 -6.29 13.03
N THR A 127 1.83 -7.47 12.93
CA THR A 127 1.30 -8.18 14.10
C THR A 127 2.41 -8.70 15.01
N LEU A 128 3.52 -9.15 14.43
CA LEU A 128 4.61 -9.79 15.19
C LEU A 128 5.36 -8.79 16.07
N HIS A 129 5.58 -7.58 15.57
CA HIS A 129 6.31 -6.54 16.29
C HIS A 129 5.39 -5.51 16.97
N GLU A 130 4.08 -5.72 16.90
CA GLU A 130 3.05 -4.80 17.40
C GLU A 130 3.17 -3.35 16.89
N THR A 131 3.86 -3.15 15.75
CA THR A 131 4.04 -1.84 15.12
C THR A 131 2.92 -1.54 14.14
N HIS A 132 2.57 -0.27 14.02
CA HIS A 132 1.47 0.16 13.17
C HIS A 132 1.63 1.63 12.77
N GLY A 133 0.79 2.09 11.85
CA GLY A 133 0.79 3.48 11.44
C GLY A 133 -0.16 3.76 10.29
N ALA A 134 0.10 4.88 9.61
CA ALA A 134 -0.66 5.34 8.46
C ALA A 134 0.18 5.26 7.19
N PHE A 135 -0.47 5.13 6.04
CA PHE A 135 0.20 5.20 4.75
C PHE A 135 -0.60 6.01 3.73
N ALA A 136 0.12 6.55 2.76
CA ALA A 136 -0.44 7.22 1.61
C ALA A 136 0.46 7.00 0.41
N CYS A 137 -0.13 6.63 -0.72
CA CYS A 137 0.55 6.55 -2.01
C CYS A 137 -0.36 6.96 -3.15
N ARG A 138 0.24 7.28 -4.30
CA ARG A 138 -0.45 7.69 -5.53
C ARG A 138 0.05 6.84 -6.70
N LEU A 139 -0.85 6.57 -7.64
CA LEU A 139 -0.49 5.95 -8.90
C LEU A 139 0.30 6.96 -9.75
N MET A 140 1.50 6.58 -10.18
CA MET A 140 2.33 7.36 -11.07
C MET A 140 1.80 7.27 -12.50
N GLU A 141 1.93 8.35 -13.25
CA GLU A 141 1.73 8.32 -14.70
C GLU A 141 2.90 7.61 -15.37
N GLU A 142 2.62 6.87 -16.44
CA GLU A 142 3.66 6.43 -17.37
C GLU A 142 4.31 7.68 -17.97
N THR A 143 5.60 7.86 -17.74
CA THR A 143 6.42 8.88 -18.40
C THR A 143 6.81 8.45 -19.81
#